data_AF-A0A934BF71-F1
#
_entry.id   AF-A0A934BF71-F1
#
_cell.length_a   1.000
_cell.length_b   1.000
_cell.length_c   1.000
_cell.angle_alpha   90.00
_cell.angle_beta   90.00
_cell.angle_gamma   90.00
#
_symmetry.space_group_name_H-M   'P 1'
#
loop_
_entity.id
_entity.type
_entity.pdbx_description
1 polymer ?
#
loop_
_entity_poly.entity_id
_entity_poly.type
_entity_poly.pdbx_seq_one_letter_code
_entity_poly.pdbx_strand_id
1 'polypeptide(L)'
;MITAACIAAGILAGLVQVQTLYAVSDQPVRIWPIQIPYEAPPKNQDVPDVSIPPNKDPLSPEEVKRAEALLPLLEGKQEFWAMGEFVHLGEPAVPVLVQALTMPSPRIRYNAIETLLMMKGVAGV
;
A
#
# COMPACT_ATOMS: atom_id res chain seq x y z
N MET A 1 54.03 59.45 6.87
CA MET A 1 55.20 58.55 7.00
C MET A 1 54.88 57.53 8.05
N ILE A 2 55.15 56.25 7.74
CA ILE A 2 55.12 55.09 8.66
C ILE A 2 53.68 54.64 8.98
N THR A 3 53.21 53.43 8.67
CA THR A 3 53.76 52.19 8.08
C THR A 3 52.52 51.28 7.97
N ALA A 4 52.34 50.49 6.90
CA ALA A 4 52.74 49.08 6.81
C ALA A 4 52.35 48.13 7.98
N ALA A 5 51.58 48.55 8.99
CA ALA A 5 51.30 47.73 10.18
C ALA A 5 49.90 47.09 10.25
N CYS A 6 48.86 47.70 9.65
CA CYS A 6 47.49 47.19 9.85
C CYS A 6 47.05 46.16 8.79
N ILE A 7 47.72 46.08 7.65
CA ILE A 7 47.37 45.10 6.60
C ILE A 7 47.92 43.70 6.95
N ALA A 8 48.98 43.61 7.75
CA ALA A 8 49.57 42.32 8.17
C ALA A 8 48.78 41.60 9.28
N ALA A 9 48.00 42.32 10.10
CA ALA A 9 47.25 41.72 11.20
C ALA A 9 45.92 41.07 10.76
N GLY A 10 45.30 41.55 9.67
CA GLY A 10 44.05 41.00 9.16
C GLY A 10 44.21 39.68 8.39
N ILE A 11 45.39 39.45 7.80
CA ILE A 11 45.65 38.27 6.96
C ILE A 11 46.07 37.05 7.82
N LEU A 12 46.68 37.25 9.00
CA LEU A 12 47.04 36.14 9.88
C LEU A 12 45.87 35.60 10.73
N ALA A 13 44.83 36.40 11.00
CA ALA A 13 43.67 35.96 11.78
C ALA A 13 42.63 35.18 10.94
N GLY A 14 42.55 35.44 9.64
CA GLY A 14 41.60 34.75 8.74
C GLY A 14 41.99 33.32 8.38
N LEU A 15 43.28 32.95 8.48
CA LEU A 15 43.76 31.62 8.11
C LEU A 15 43.71 30.60 9.25
N VAL A 16 43.62 31.03 10.52
CA VAL A 16 43.54 30.12 11.68
C VAL A 16 42.13 29.55 11.86
N GLN A 17 41.09 30.28 11.43
CA GLN A 17 39.69 29.86 11.65
C GLN A 17 39.15 28.93 10.54
N VAL A 18 39.76 28.93 9.35
CA VAL A 18 39.38 28.00 8.28
C VAL A 18 39.88 26.59 8.57
N GLN A 19 40.99 26.43 9.29
CA GLN A 19 41.58 25.11 9.59
C GLN A 19 40.85 24.35 10.71
N THR A 20 40.02 25.02 11.51
CA THR A 20 39.34 24.40 12.67
C THR A 20 37.94 23.86 12.38
N LEU A 21 37.36 24.13 11.20
CA LEU A 21 36.00 23.69 10.84
C LEU A 21 35.95 22.44 9.94
N TYR A 22 37.08 21.91 9.49
CA TYR A 22 37.14 20.70 8.65
C TYR A 22 37.67 19.44 9.38
N ALA A 23 37.78 19.48 10.71
CA ALA A 23 38.22 18.33 11.50
C ALA A 23 37.06 17.54 12.13
N VAL A 24 35.86 17.59 11.52
CA VAL A 24 34.73 16.74 11.86
C VAL A 24 34.29 16.02 10.58
N SER A 25 34.26 14.68 10.63
CA SER A 25 33.64 13.76 9.67
C SER A 25 34.56 12.87 8.80
N ASP A 26 35.84 12.70 9.11
CA ASP A 26 36.67 11.64 8.46
C ASP A 26 36.82 10.36 9.31
N GLN A 27 36.00 10.20 10.36
CA GLN A 27 35.89 8.90 11.01
C GLN A 27 35.06 7.99 10.09
N PRO A 28 35.58 6.83 9.63
CA PRO A 28 34.78 5.89 8.87
C PRO A 28 33.62 5.46 9.77
N VAL A 29 32.40 5.87 9.41
CA VAL A 29 31.19 5.43 10.09
C VAL A 29 31.20 3.90 10.02
N ARG A 30 31.38 3.27 11.18
CA ARG A 30 31.44 1.81 11.29
C ARG A 30 30.02 1.28 11.13
N ILE A 31 29.60 1.09 9.88
CA ILE A 31 28.36 0.41 9.52
C ILE A 31 28.57 -1.09 9.71
N TRP A 32 28.10 -1.63 10.83
CA TRP A 32 27.99 -3.06 11.03
C TRP A 32 26.67 -3.51 10.40
N PRO A 33 26.67 -4.39 9.38
CA PRO A 33 25.43 -5.00 8.92
C PRO A 33 24.92 -5.90 10.04
N ILE A 34 23.93 -5.42 10.79
CA ILE A 34 23.22 -6.24 11.76
C ILE A 34 22.33 -7.19 10.95
N GLN A 35 22.76 -8.43 10.80
CA GLN A 35 21.92 -9.51 10.31
C GLN A 35 20.97 -9.90 11.44
N ILE A 36 19.70 -9.50 11.35
CA ILE A 36 18.66 -10.01 12.25
C ILE A 36 18.39 -11.45 11.82
N PRO A 37 18.63 -12.46 12.68
CA PRO A 37 18.28 -13.84 12.33
C PRO A 37 16.80 -13.90 11.96
N TYR A 38 16.49 -14.44 10.78
CA TYR A 38 15.11 -14.64 10.39
C TYR A 38 14.48 -15.66 11.33
N GLU A 39 13.57 -15.18 12.18
CA GLU A 39 12.67 -16.04 12.93
C GLU A 39 11.43 -16.26 12.07
N ALA A 40 11.06 -17.52 11.86
CA ALA A 40 9.83 -17.82 11.12
C ALA A 40 8.65 -17.17 11.85
N PRO A 41 7.65 -16.64 11.12
CA PRO A 41 6.43 -16.17 11.72
C PRO A 41 5.88 -17.22 12.69
N PRO A 42 5.33 -16.82 13.84
CA PRO A 42 4.66 -17.77 14.71
C PRO A 42 3.64 -18.54 13.88
N LYS A 43 3.61 -19.86 14.04
CA LYS A 43 2.62 -20.70 13.35
C LYS A 43 1.24 -20.13 13.66
N ASN A 44 0.43 -19.91 12.62
CA ASN A 44 -0.95 -19.48 12.80
C ASN A 44 -1.60 -20.43 13.81
N GLN A 45 -2.18 -19.85 14.85
CA GLN A 45 -2.94 -20.63 15.82
C GLN A 45 -4.08 -21.31 15.06
N ASP A 46 -4.46 -22.52 15.48
CA ASP A 46 -5.64 -23.23 14.99
C ASP A 46 -6.91 -22.52 15.52
N VAL A 47 -7.07 -21.25 15.16
CA VAL A 47 -8.36 -20.59 15.24
C VAL A 47 -9.27 -21.28 14.23
N PRO A 48 -10.52 -21.59 14.58
CA PRO A 48 -11.49 -22.00 13.59
C PRO A 48 -11.43 -20.99 12.45
N ASP A 49 -11.36 -21.46 11.20
CA ASP A 49 -11.41 -20.55 10.04
C ASP A 49 -12.76 -19.83 10.10
N VAL A 50 -12.77 -18.62 10.66
CA VAL A 50 -13.96 -17.78 10.77
C VAL A 50 -14.16 -17.06 9.44
N SER A 51 -14.03 -17.79 8.33
CA SER A 51 -14.62 -17.37 7.08
C SER A 51 -16.12 -17.34 7.33
N ILE A 52 -16.69 -16.13 7.44
CA ILE A 52 -18.14 -15.99 7.42
C ILE A 52 -18.58 -16.61 6.09
N PRO A 53 -19.39 -17.68 6.10
CA PRO A 53 -19.76 -18.36 4.87
C PRO A 53 -20.44 -17.36 3.93
N PRO A 54 -20.14 -17.39 2.62
CA PRO A 54 -20.76 -16.49 1.67
C PRO A 54 -22.28 -16.56 1.77
N ASN A 55 -22.95 -15.41 1.65
CA ASN A 55 -24.41 -15.37 1.73
C ASN A 55 -25.01 -16.29 0.66
N LYS A 56 -25.88 -17.22 1.08
CA LYS A 56 -26.60 -18.15 0.21
C LYS A 56 -28.03 -17.71 -0.06
N ASP A 57 -28.52 -16.74 0.72
CA ASP A 57 -29.87 -16.23 0.58
C ASP A 57 -29.95 -15.24 -0.59
N PRO A 58 -31.09 -15.17 -1.29
CA PRO A 58 -31.32 -14.15 -2.31
C PRO A 58 -31.17 -12.74 -1.71
N LEU A 59 -30.48 -11.85 -2.43
CA LEU A 59 -30.33 -10.46 -2.01
C LEU A 59 -31.70 -9.79 -1.89
N SER A 60 -31.91 -9.09 -0.79
CA SER A 60 -33.04 -8.17 -0.63
C SER A 60 -32.94 -7.03 -1.67
N PRO A 61 -34.06 -6.36 -2.00
CA PRO A 61 -34.05 -5.24 -2.95
C PRO A 61 -33.09 -4.10 -2.56
N GLU A 62 -32.92 -3.87 -1.25
CA GLU A 62 -31.97 -2.88 -0.73
C GLU A 62 -30.53 -3.32 -0.96
N GLU A 63 -30.22 -4.60 -0.76
CA GLU A 63 -28.89 -5.16 -1.01
C GLU A 63 -28.53 -5.14 -2.49
N VAL A 64 -29.49 -5.43 -3.38
CA VAL A 64 -29.29 -5.29 -4.83
C VAL A 64 -28.90 -3.86 -5.17
N LYS A 65 -29.63 -2.87 -4.64
CA LYS A 65 -29.31 -1.45 -4.85
C LYS A 65 -27.94 -1.06 -4.29
N ARG A 66 -27.55 -1.61 -3.14
CA ARG A 66 -26.21 -1.40 -2.58
C ARG A 66 -25.14 -2.01 -3.47
N ALA A 67 -25.34 -3.24 -3.96
CA ALA A 67 -24.43 -3.91 -4.87
C ALA A 67 -24.27 -3.14 -6.20
N GLU A 68 -25.36 -2.59 -6.75
CA GLU A 68 -25.31 -1.74 -7.95
C GLU A 68 -24.48 -0.46 -7.71
N ALA A 69 -24.55 0.12 -6.51
CA ALA A 69 -23.74 1.27 -6.13
C ALA A 69 -22.23 0.96 -6.04
N LEU A 70 -21.84 -0.32 -5.91
CA LEU A 70 -20.45 -0.76 -5.92
C LEU A 70 -19.87 -0.87 -7.34
N LEU A 71 -20.71 -0.96 -8.38
CA LEU A 71 -20.24 -1.17 -9.76
C LEU A 71 -19.25 -0.10 -10.24
N PRO A 72 -19.48 1.21 -10.01
CA PRO A 72 -18.50 2.24 -10.39
C PRO A 72 -17.23 2.19 -9.54
N LEU A 73 -17.27 1.55 -8.36
CA LEU A 73 -16.12 1.42 -7.46
C LEU A 73 -15.21 0.25 -7.84
N LEU A 74 -15.61 -0.59 -8.81
CA LEU A 74 -14.75 -1.58 -9.45
C LEU A 74 -13.63 -0.94 -10.29
N GLU A 75 -13.45 0.37 -10.24
CA GLU A 75 -12.28 1.07 -10.75
C GLU A 75 -11.81 2.16 -9.78
N GLY A 76 -10.54 2.54 -9.91
CA GLY A 76 -9.96 3.60 -9.09
C GLY A 76 -9.52 3.10 -7.72
N LYS A 77 -9.54 3.98 -6.71
CA LYS A 77 -8.87 3.75 -5.43
C LYS A 77 -9.51 2.65 -4.57
N GLN A 78 -10.77 2.32 -4.82
CA GLN A 78 -11.56 1.39 -4.00
C GLN A 78 -11.81 0.05 -4.70
N GLU A 79 -11.15 -0.21 -5.82
CA GLU A 79 -11.40 -1.39 -6.65
C GLU A 79 -11.30 -2.71 -5.88
N PHE A 80 -10.22 -2.92 -5.11
CA PHE A 80 -10.03 -4.14 -4.34
C PHE A 80 -11.03 -4.29 -3.19
N TRP A 81 -11.48 -3.17 -2.62
CA TRP A 81 -12.51 -3.20 -1.58
C TRP A 81 -13.87 -3.62 -2.17
N ALA A 82 -14.26 -3.03 -3.30
CA ALA A 82 -15.50 -3.38 -3.99
C ALA A 82 -15.49 -4.84 -4.47
N MET A 83 -14.37 -5.31 -5.02
CA MET A 83 -14.21 -6.72 -5.42
C MET A 83 -14.37 -7.67 -4.23
N GLY A 84 -13.76 -7.35 -3.08
CA GLY A 84 -13.90 -8.14 -1.84
C GLY A 84 -15.34 -8.18 -1.32
N GLU A 85 -16.07 -7.06 -1.39
CA GLU A 85 -17.46 -6.99 -0.97
C GLU A 85 -18.36 -7.90 -1.84
N PHE A 86 -18.15 -7.92 -3.16
CA PHE A 86 -18.86 -8.84 -4.04
C PHE A 86 -18.53 -10.31 -3.76
N VAL A 87 -17.29 -10.63 -3.41
CA VAL A 87 -16.92 -11.99 -2.99
C VAL A 87 -17.63 -12.38 -1.68
N HIS A 88 -17.77 -11.44 -0.75
CA HIS A 88 -18.46 -11.67 0.51
C HIS A 88 -19.99 -11.86 0.32
N LEU A 89 -20.60 -11.04 -0.54
CA LEU A 89 -22.00 -11.21 -0.95
C LEU A 89 -22.24 -12.56 -1.64
N GLY A 90 -21.24 -13.07 -2.36
CA GLY A 90 -21.28 -14.40 -2.94
C GLY A 90 -22.20 -14.54 -4.15
N GLU A 91 -22.56 -15.78 -4.47
CA GLU A 91 -23.32 -16.16 -5.67
C GLU A 91 -24.58 -15.31 -5.95
N PRO A 92 -25.36 -14.88 -4.95
CA PRO A 92 -26.49 -13.98 -5.17
C PRO A 92 -26.15 -12.69 -5.93
N ALA A 93 -24.92 -12.17 -5.80
CA ALA A 93 -24.51 -10.91 -6.43
C ALA A 93 -24.08 -11.05 -7.89
N VAL A 94 -23.99 -12.27 -8.42
CA VAL A 94 -23.58 -12.54 -9.81
C VAL A 94 -24.42 -11.76 -10.84
N PRO A 95 -25.76 -11.68 -10.76
CA PRO A 95 -26.56 -10.93 -11.73
C PRO A 95 -26.22 -9.44 -11.77
N VAL A 96 -25.88 -8.84 -10.62
CA VAL A 96 -25.44 -7.44 -10.55
C VAL A 96 -24.06 -7.29 -11.18
N LEU A 97 -23.14 -8.22 -10.90
CA LEU A 97 -21.80 -8.17 -11.44
C LEU A 97 -21.73 -8.42 -12.96
N VAL A 98 -22.69 -9.18 -13.50
CA VAL A 98 -22.87 -9.35 -14.96
C VAL A 98 -23.19 -8.01 -15.63
N GLN A 99 -23.89 -7.07 -14.96
CA GLN A 99 -24.13 -5.73 -15.50
C GLN A 99 -22.80 -4.99 -15.75
N ALA A 100 -21.82 -5.16 -14.84
CA ALA A 100 -20.48 -4.56 -14.93
C ALA A 100 -19.75 -4.92 -16.22
N LEU A 101 -19.99 -6.12 -16.77
CA LEU A 101 -19.38 -6.61 -18.01
C LEU A 101 -19.80 -5.80 -19.24
N THR A 102 -20.90 -5.05 -19.16
CA THR A 102 -21.41 -4.18 -20.23
C THR A 102 -21.05 -2.71 -20.04
N MET A 103 -20.43 -2.36 -18.91
CA MET A 103 -20.05 -0.98 -18.62
C MET A 103 -18.91 -0.49 -19.54
N PRO A 104 -18.87 0.81 -19.87
CA PRO A 104 -17.94 1.35 -20.86
C PRO A 104 -16.47 1.25 -20.44
N SER A 105 -16.18 1.32 -19.13
CA SER A 105 -14.81 1.24 -18.64
C SER A 105 -14.23 -0.17 -18.82
N PRO A 106 -13.06 -0.31 -19.48
CA PRO A 106 -12.38 -1.59 -19.55
C PRO A 106 -11.92 -2.09 -18.18
N ARG A 107 -11.56 -1.20 -17.23
CA ARG A 107 -11.07 -1.63 -15.92
C ARG A 107 -12.18 -2.29 -15.10
N ILE A 108 -13.38 -1.70 -15.12
CA ILE A 108 -14.56 -2.28 -14.48
C ILE A 108 -14.83 -3.68 -15.05
N ARG A 109 -14.79 -3.86 -16.38
CA ARG A 109 -15.01 -5.17 -17.00
C ARG A 109 -13.97 -6.21 -16.57
N TYR A 110 -12.69 -5.85 -16.54
CA TYR A 110 -11.63 -6.77 -16.09
C TYR A 110 -11.80 -7.15 -14.61
N ASN A 111 -11.99 -6.17 -13.74
CA ASN A 111 -12.16 -6.41 -12.31
C ASN A 111 -13.44 -7.22 -12.03
N ALA A 112 -14.50 -7.05 -12.82
CA ALA A 112 -15.69 -7.89 -12.74
C ALA A 112 -15.40 -9.36 -13.14
N ILE A 113 -14.65 -9.60 -14.22
CA ILE A 113 -14.22 -10.96 -14.60
C ILE A 113 -13.39 -11.60 -13.50
N GLU A 114 -12.40 -10.87 -12.95
CA GLU A 114 -11.56 -11.36 -11.84
C GLU A 114 -12.41 -11.70 -10.62
N THR A 115 -13.40 -10.86 -10.28
CA THR A 115 -14.31 -11.10 -9.16
C THR A 115 -15.15 -12.36 -9.36
N LEU A 116 -15.72 -12.57 -10.56
CA LEU A 116 -16.44 -13.81 -10.88
C LEU A 116 -15.54 -15.05 -10.74
N LEU A 117 -14.27 -14.94 -11.14
CA LEU A 117 -13.30 -16.03 -11.01
C LEU A 117 -12.98 -16.33 -9.54
N MET A 118 -12.82 -15.29 -8.71
CA MET A 118 -12.62 -15.46 -7.27
C MET A 118 -13.80 -16.19 -6.63
N MET A 119 -15.03 -15.78 -6.92
CA MET A 119 -16.25 -16.39 -6.38
C MET A 119 -16.39 -17.88 -6.73
N LYS A 120 -15.97 -18.27 -7.95
CA LYS A 120 -15.92 -19.69 -8.36
C LYS A 120 -14.93 -20.51 -7.52
N GLY A 121 -13.81 -19.90 -7.13
CA GLY A 121 -12.81 -20.54 -6.25
C GLY A 121 -13.26 -20.63 -4.79
N VAL A 122 -14.03 -19.66 -4.30
CA VAL A 122 -14.51 -19.63 -2.90
C VAL A 122 -15.54 -20.73 -2.62
N ALA A 123 -16.28 -21.22 -3.63
CA ALA A 123 -17.22 -22.33 -3.47
C ALA A 123 -16.54 -23.71 -3.30
N GLY A 124 -15.22 -23.80 -3.47
CA GLY A 124 -14.45 -25.04 -3.48
C GLY A 124 -13.58 -25.30 -2.24
N VAL A 125 -13.73 -24.54 -1.17
CA VAL A 125 -13.02 -24.73 0.12
C VAL A 125 -14.01 -25.08 1.21
#